data_AF-A0A2S6M6M0-F1
#
_entry.id   AF-A0A2S6M6M0-F1
#
_cell.length_a   1.000
_cell.length_b   1.000
_cell.length_c   1.000
_cell.angle_alpha   90.00
_cell.angle_beta   90.00
_cell.angle_gamma   90.00
#
_symmetry.space_group_name_H-M   'P 1'
#
loop_
_entity.id
_entity.type
_entity.pdbx_description
1 polymer ?
#
loop_
_entity_poly.entity_id
_entity_poly.type
_entity_poly.pdbx_seq_one_letter_code
_entity_poly.pdbx_strand_id
1 'polypeptide(L)'
;IRRLMTLPGVDMTVASGVAAAVGDIRRFADPTRLVSYLGLNPSVRQSGEGSAYHGRITKQGRGQARGMLVEAAWAVARSPGPLRAFFQRVASRRGKHIAAVATARKLAMIIWHMLTKSTDYIWTRPALLARKFRSIELRAGLPTSHAKRGSAYDYNIPAKRAEERARVESAEKEYTRFTSRWRAKPRPRRSKASAT
;
A
#
# COMPACT_ATOMS: atom_id res chain seq x y z
N ILE A 1 12.70 -8.81 2.66
CA ILE A 1 12.95 -7.35 2.83
C ILE A 1 13.01 -6.63 1.48
N ARG A 2 13.97 -6.92 0.58
CA ARG A 2 14.15 -6.23 -0.71
C ARG A 2 12.86 -6.05 -1.52
N ARG A 3 12.06 -7.12 -1.65
CA ARG A 3 10.76 -7.09 -2.34
C ARG A 3 9.78 -6.06 -1.76
N LEU A 4 9.72 -5.90 -0.44
CA LEU A 4 8.81 -4.94 0.18
C LEU A 4 9.20 -3.50 -0.12
N MET A 5 10.50 -3.21 -0.24
CA MET A 5 11.01 -1.87 -0.53
C MET A 5 10.71 -1.37 -1.95
N THR A 6 10.25 -2.28 -2.82
CA THR A 6 9.75 -1.94 -4.17
C THR A 6 8.46 -1.12 -4.09
N LEU A 7 7.71 -1.23 -2.98
CA LEU A 7 6.51 -0.43 -2.73
C LEU A 7 6.88 1.04 -2.45
N PRO A 8 6.10 2.00 -3.00
CA PRO A 8 6.23 3.40 -2.60
C PRO A 8 5.93 3.54 -1.10
N GLY A 9 6.64 4.46 -0.44
CA GLY A 9 6.51 4.69 1.01
C GLY A 9 7.07 3.60 1.93
N VAL A 10 7.51 2.46 1.39
CA VAL A 10 8.19 1.42 2.17
C VAL A 10 9.71 1.55 1.98
N ASP A 11 10.42 1.73 3.09
CA ASP A 11 11.88 1.72 3.17
C ASP A 11 12.34 0.64 4.16
N MET A 12 13.65 0.51 4.40
CA MET A 12 14.25 -0.55 5.22
C MET A 12 13.56 -0.73 6.57
N THR A 13 13.34 0.34 7.34
CA THR A 13 12.71 0.24 8.67
C THR A 13 11.31 -0.34 8.61
N VAL A 14 10.47 0.15 7.69
CA VAL A 14 9.10 -0.34 7.51
C VAL A 14 9.11 -1.77 6.95
N ALA A 15 9.96 -2.05 5.97
CA ALA A 15 10.09 -3.37 5.37
C ALA A 15 10.52 -4.42 6.40
N SER A 16 11.51 -4.12 7.22
CA SER A 16 12.00 -5.01 8.27
C SER A 16 10.98 -5.18 9.39
N GLY A 17 10.35 -4.10 9.86
CA GLY A 17 9.33 -4.18 10.90
C GLY A 17 8.08 -4.95 10.47
N VAL A 18 7.61 -4.75 9.23
CA VAL A 18 6.52 -5.54 8.66
C VAL A 18 6.93 -6.99 8.45
N ALA A 19 8.13 -7.26 7.92
CA ALA A 19 8.61 -8.63 7.75
C ALA A 19 8.72 -9.37 9.09
N ALA A 20 9.23 -8.71 10.13
CA ALA A 20 9.33 -9.27 11.48
C ALA A 20 7.93 -9.49 12.12
N ALA A 21 6.96 -8.63 11.81
CA ALA A 21 5.59 -8.81 12.29
C ALA A 21 4.84 -9.94 11.59
N VAL A 22 5.06 -10.12 10.30
CA VAL A 22 4.40 -11.15 9.49
C VAL A 22 5.02 -12.52 9.74
N GLY A 23 6.35 -12.62 9.75
CA GLY A 23 7.07 -13.89 9.73
C GLY A 23 6.83 -14.63 8.41
N ASP A 24 6.49 -15.92 8.50
CA ASP A 24 6.07 -16.70 7.34
C ASP A 24 4.71 -16.21 6.82
N ILE A 25 4.64 -15.75 5.57
CA ILE A 25 3.40 -15.26 4.95
C ILE A 25 2.36 -16.38 4.78
N ARG A 26 2.79 -17.65 4.65
CA ARG A 26 1.92 -18.80 4.38
C ARG A 26 0.94 -19.10 5.51
N ARG A 27 1.18 -18.58 6.72
CA ARG A 27 0.23 -18.66 7.85
C ARG A 27 -1.08 -17.93 7.58
N PHE A 28 -1.09 -16.99 6.62
CA PHE A 28 -2.26 -16.22 6.25
C PHE A 28 -2.83 -16.77 4.95
N ALA A 29 -3.93 -17.53 5.04
CA ALA A 29 -4.60 -18.13 3.87
C ALA A 29 -5.12 -17.09 2.85
N ASP A 30 -5.43 -15.88 3.32
CA ASP A 30 -5.97 -14.80 2.51
C ASP A 30 -5.46 -13.43 2.99
N PRO A 31 -5.45 -12.40 2.12
CA PRO A 31 -4.96 -11.07 2.48
C PRO A 31 -5.80 -10.38 3.57
N THR A 32 -7.07 -10.78 3.75
CA THR A 32 -7.95 -10.21 4.78
C THR A 32 -7.53 -10.67 6.17
N ARG A 33 -7.04 -11.92 6.32
CA ARG A 33 -6.43 -12.41 7.57
C ARG A 33 -5.21 -11.59 7.98
N LEU A 34 -4.35 -11.22 7.02
CA LEU A 34 -3.21 -10.34 7.31
C LEU A 34 -3.68 -8.94 7.76
N VAL A 35 -4.66 -8.36 7.06
CA VAL A 35 -5.26 -7.07 7.43
C VAL A 35 -5.86 -7.11 8.84
N SER A 36 -6.56 -8.20 9.17
CA SER A 36 -7.16 -8.42 10.50
C SER A 36 -6.08 -8.56 11.58
N TYR A 37 -5.02 -9.32 11.33
CA TYR A 37 -3.87 -9.49 12.23
C TYR A 37 -3.15 -8.17 12.55
N LEU A 38 -3.12 -7.24 11.59
CA LEU A 38 -2.55 -5.91 11.78
C LEU A 38 -3.55 -4.90 12.40
N GLY A 39 -4.81 -5.30 12.61
CA GLY A 39 -5.86 -4.44 13.18
C GLY A 39 -6.28 -3.30 12.26
N LEU A 40 -6.15 -3.49 10.94
CA LEU A 40 -6.47 -2.50 9.90
C LEU A 40 -7.91 -2.67 9.37
N ASN A 41 -8.64 -3.69 9.80
CA ASN A 41 -10.02 -3.92 9.40
C ASN A 41 -10.97 -2.99 10.17
N PRO A 42 -11.98 -2.36 9.54
CA PRO A 42 -13.05 -1.69 10.27
C PRO A 42 -13.77 -2.66 11.21
N SER A 43 -14.20 -2.17 12.37
CA SER A 43 -15.09 -2.92 13.25
C SER A 43 -16.46 -3.07 12.59
N VAL A 44 -17.06 -4.24 12.78
CA VAL A 44 -18.39 -4.56 12.25
C VAL A 44 -19.35 -4.74 13.42
N ARG A 45 -20.48 -4.05 13.40
CA ARG A 45 -21.61 -4.32 14.31
C ARG A 45 -22.81 -4.73 13.47
N GLN A 46 -23.31 -5.93 13.71
CA GLN A 46 -24.44 -6.52 13.00
C GLN A 46 -25.20 -7.42 13.98
N SER A 47 -26.00 -6.81 14.86
CA SER A 47 -26.79 -7.51 15.88
C SER A 47 -28.29 -7.54 15.57
N GLY A 48 -28.71 -7.09 14.39
CA GLY A 48 -30.11 -7.14 13.93
C GLY A 48 -30.19 -7.39 12.41
N GLU A 49 -31.41 -7.38 11.85
CA GLU A 49 -31.67 -7.64 10.41
C GLU A 49 -31.17 -6.54 9.45
N GLY A 50 -30.66 -5.43 10.00
CA GLY A 50 -30.11 -4.32 9.23
C GLY A 50 -28.76 -4.63 8.58
N SER A 51 -28.33 -3.74 7.68
CA SER A 51 -27.00 -3.83 7.08
C SER A 51 -25.90 -3.67 8.15
N ALA A 52 -24.81 -4.41 7.98
CA ALA A 52 -23.62 -4.32 8.81
C ALA A 52 -23.11 -2.87 8.92
N TYR A 53 -23.00 -2.35 10.15
CA TYR A 53 -22.39 -1.06 10.41
C TYR A 53 -20.87 -1.21 10.48
N HIS A 54 -20.15 -0.38 9.72
CA HIS A 54 -18.68 -0.36 9.71
C HIS A 54 -18.14 0.88 10.45
N GLY A 55 -17.52 0.64 11.60
CA GLY A 55 -16.99 1.68 12.49
C GLY A 55 -15.49 1.93 12.33
N ARG A 56 -14.85 2.36 13.43
CA ARG A 56 -13.40 2.56 13.53
C ARG A 56 -12.65 1.25 13.29
N ILE A 57 -11.37 1.32 12.92
CA ILE A 57 -10.55 0.11 12.86
C ILE A 57 -10.50 -0.60 14.21
N THR A 58 -10.43 -1.93 14.18
CA THR A 58 -10.43 -2.75 15.40
C THR A 58 -9.23 -2.46 16.29
N LYS A 59 -8.08 -2.09 15.70
CA LYS A 59 -6.77 -1.92 16.36
C LYS A 59 -6.24 -3.19 17.05
N GLN A 60 -6.95 -4.30 16.93
CA GLN A 60 -6.58 -5.61 17.47
C GLN A 60 -5.31 -6.13 16.76
N GLY A 61 -4.34 -6.65 17.52
CA GLY A 61 -3.08 -7.14 16.98
C GLY A 61 -1.92 -6.13 17.01
N ARG A 62 -0.94 -6.31 16.12
CA ARG A 62 0.38 -5.64 16.23
C ARG A 62 0.34 -4.15 15.89
N GLY A 63 0.26 -3.30 16.92
CA GLY A 63 0.20 -1.84 16.78
C GLY A 63 1.40 -1.18 16.10
N GLN A 64 2.61 -1.68 16.33
CA GLN A 64 3.83 -1.14 15.72
C GLN A 64 3.82 -1.29 14.18
N ALA A 65 3.55 -2.50 13.68
CA ALA A 65 3.49 -2.76 12.24
C ALA A 65 2.36 -1.97 11.56
N ARG A 66 1.23 -1.79 12.26
CA ARG A 66 0.15 -0.90 11.81
C ARG A 66 0.62 0.55 11.69
N GLY A 67 1.31 1.08 12.70
CA GLY A 67 1.87 2.43 12.67
C GLY A 67 2.82 2.63 11.49
N MET A 68 3.75 1.70 11.29
CA MET A 68 4.70 1.72 10.17
C MET A 68 4.00 1.74 8.80
N LEU A 69 2.91 0.97 8.63
CA LEU A 69 2.13 0.98 7.39
C LEU A 69 1.34 2.27 7.19
N VAL A 70 0.88 2.91 8.27
CA VAL A 70 0.22 4.22 8.21
C VAL A 70 1.23 5.31 7.81
N GLU A 71 2.44 5.29 8.34
CA GLU A 71 3.52 6.19 7.91
C GLU A 71 3.90 5.97 6.44
N ALA A 72 4.00 4.70 6.02
CA ALA A 72 4.22 4.37 4.62
C ALA A 72 3.09 4.91 3.72
N ALA A 73 1.83 4.83 4.18
CA ALA A 73 0.69 5.38 3.44
C ALA A 73 0.76 6.91 3.24
N TRP A 74 1.29 7.66 4.22
CA TRP A 74 1.54 9.10 4.04
C TRP A 74 2.62 9.39 3.01
N ALA A 75 3.70 8.59 3.01
CA ALA A 75 4.74 8.70 1.99
C ALA A 75 4.24 8.32 0.59
N VAL A 76 3.33 7.33 0.50
CA VAL A 76 2.61 6.97 -0.74
C VAL A 76 1.81 8.16 -1.27
N ALA A 77 1.13 8.93 -0.42
CA ALA A 77 0.34 10.08 -0.86
C ALA A 77 1.17 11.17 -1.58
N ARG A 78 2.49 11.21 -1.32
CA ARG A 78 3.44 12.15 -1.94
C ARG A 78 4.14 11.56 -3.18
N SER A 79 4.01 10.27 -3.42
CA SER A 79 4.66 9.57 -4.54
C SER A 79 3.66 9.38 -5.68
N PRO A 80 4.00 9.67 -6.94
CA PRO A 80 3.09 9.41 -8.05
C PRO A 80 2.76 7.91 -8.13
N GLY A 81 1.57 7.59 -8.63
CA GLY A 81 1.14 6.23 -8.95
C GLY A 81 -0.28 5.89 -8.49
N PRO A 82 -0.78 4.69 -8.86
CA PRO A 82 -2.16 4.27 -8.57
C PRO A 82 -2.56 4.29 -7.09
N LEU A 83 -1.59 4.10 -6.19
CA LEU A 83 -1.82 4.16 -4.75
C LEU A 83 -2.06 5.59 -4.24
N ARG A 84 -1.44 6.60 -4.86
CA ARG A 84 -1.72 8.02 -4.57
C ARG A 84 -3.11 8.40 -5.04
N ALA A 85 -3.51 8.03 -6.25
CA ALA A 85 -4.88 8.24 -6.71
C ALA A 85 -5.92 7.55 -5.81
N PHE A 86 -5.62 6.35 -5.30
CA PHE A 86 -6.47 5.71 -4.29
C PHE A 86 -6.57 6.53 -3.00
N PHE A 87 -5.43 6.98 -2.46
CA PHE A 87 -5.39 7.81 -1.26
C PHE A 87 -6.22 9.09 -1.47
N GLN A 88 -5.99 9.81 -2.57
CA GLN A 88 -6.68 11.07 -2.88
C GLN A 88 -8.19 10.89 -3.01
N ARG A 89 -8.64 9.82 -3.68
CA ARG A 89 -10.07 9.50 -3.84
C ARG A 89 -10.75 9.14 -2.51
N VAL A 90 -10.04 8.61 -1.54
CA VAL A 90 -10.59 8.38 -0.19
C VAL A 90 -10.54 9.68 0.61
N ALA A 91 -9.45 10.43 0.51
CA ALA A 91 -9.24 11.69 1.23
C ALA A 91 -10.30 12.74 0.87
N SER A 92 -10.66 12.85 -0.41
CA SER A 92 -11.70 13.79 -0.87
C SER A 92 -13.10 13.51 -0.31
N ARG A 93 -13.37 12.26 0.13
CA ARG A 93 -14.69 11.86 0.64
C ARG A 93 -14.75 11.71 2.16
N ARG A 94 -13.63 11.37 2.81
CA ARG A 94 -13.59 10.98 4.23
C ARG A 94 -12.44 11.61 5.02
N GLY A 95 -11.67 12.52 4.40
CA GLY A 95 -10.52 13.17 5.05
C GLY A 95 -9.22 12.35 5.01
N LYS A 96 -8.11 13.04 5.21
CA LYS A 96 -6.75 12.50 4.98
C LYS A 96 -6.38 11.38 5.96
N HIS A 97 -6.77 11.46 7.23
CA HIS A 97 -6.47 10.43 8.23
C HIS A 97 -7.15 9.09 7.90
N ILE A 98 -8.43 9.13 7.48
CA ILE A 98 -9.14 7.92 7.05
C ILE A 98 -8.51 7.36 5.77
N ALA A 99 -8.08 8.23 4.85
CA ALA A 99 -7.37 7.82 3.65
C ALA A 99 -6.03 7.14 3.95
N ALA A 100 -5.26 7.62 4.93
CA ALA A 100 -4.01 7.01 5.35
C ALA A 100 -4.25 5.58 5.86
N VAL A 101 -5.24 5.38 6.74
CA VAL A 101 -5.59 4.04 7.26
C VAL A 101 -6.11 3.12 6.15
N ALA A 102 -6.97 3.62 5.26
CA ALA A 102 -7.46 2.85 4.13
C ALA A 102 -6.34 2.45 3.16
N THR A 103 -5.36 3.33 2.96
CA THR A 103 -4.18 3.08 2.12
C THR A 103 -3.23 2.10 2.80
N ALA A 104 -3.02 2.19 4.11
CA ALA A 104 -2.29 1.19 4.89
C ALA A 104 -2.91 -0.21 4.79
N ARG A 105 -4.25 -0.30 4.87
CA ARG A 105 -4.98 -1.55 4.61
C ARG A 105 -4.71 -2.07 3.19
N LYS A 106 -4.76 -1.20 2.18
CA LYS A 106 -4.47 -1.57 0.79
C LYS A 106 -3.02 -2.04 0.60
N LEU A 107 -2.06 -1.38 1.25
CA LEU A 107 -0.66 -1.80 1.28
C LEU A 107 -0.50 -3.20 1.88
N ALA A 108 -1.15 -3.49 3.01
CA ALA A 108 -1.11 -4.82 3.62
C ALA A 108 -1.61 -5.92 2.67
N MET A 109 -2.71 -5.67 1.93
CA MET A 109 -3.21 -6.61 0.93
C MET A 109 -2.20 -6.82 -0.22
N ILE A 110 -1.59 -5.75 -0.71
CA ILE A 110 -0.58 -5.82 -1.77
C ILE A 110 0.66 -6.58 -1.29
N ILE A 111 1.12 -6.32 -0.06
CA ILE A 111 2.24 -7.02 0.57
C ILE A 111 1.96 -8.52 0.62
N TRP A 112 0.76 -8.94 1.01
CA TRP A 112 0.37 -10.35 1.01
C TRP A 112 0.52 -10.96 -0.39
N HIS A 113 -0.04 -10.33 -1.42
CA HIS A 113 0.07 -10.83 -2.79
C HIS A 113 1.52 -10.87 -3.30
N MET A 114 2.33 -9.85 -3.01
CA MET A 114 3.73 -9.79 -3.40
C MET A 114 4.57 -10.88 -2.74
N LEU A 115 4.33 -11.14 -1.45
CA LEU A 115 5.05 -12.17 -0.71
C LEU A 115 4.62 -13.58 -1.12
N THR A 116 3.31 -13.84 -1.26
CA THR A 116 2.79 -15.15 -1.66
C THR A 116 3.16 -15.51 -3.11
N LYS A 117 3.13 -14.55 -4.03
CA LYS A 117 3.47 -14.78 -5.44
C LYS A 117 4.95 -14.59 -5.77
N SER A 118 5.75 -14.18 -4.79
CA SER A 118 7.16 -13.81 -5.00
C SER A 118 7.39 -12.76 -6.10
N THR A 119 6.42 -11.86 -6.32
CA THR A 119 6.49 -10.82 -7.35
C THR A 119 6.74 -9.44 -6.75
N ASP A 120 7.53 -8.62 -7.43
CA ASP A 120 7.76 -7.23 -7.04
C ASP A 120 6.56 -6.33 -7.39
N TYR A 121 6.53 -5.12 -6.85
CA TYR A 121 5.47 -4.17 -7.16
C TYR A 121 5.59 -3.68 -8.61
N ILE A 122 4.48 -3.72 -9.35
CA ILE A 122 4.46 -3.46 -10.81
C ILE A 122 4.92 -2.03 -11.15
N TRP A 123 4.55 -1.06 -10.33
CA TRP A 123 4.83 0.37 -10.59
C TRP A 123 6.04 0.88 -9.81
N THR A 124 7.01 0.01 -9.57
CA THR A 124 8.28 0.39 -8.93
C THR A 124 9.11 1.24 -9.88
N ARG A 125 9.88 2.15 -9.29
CA ARG A 125 10.82 3.04 -9.98
C ARG A 125 12.24 2.49 -9.77
N PRO A 126 12.84 1.79 -10.75
CA PRO A 126 14.09 1.06 -10.57
C PRO A 126 15.25 1.93 -10.08
N ALA A 127 15.44 3.13 -10.64
CA ALA A 127 16.51 4.04 -10.25
C ALA A 127 16.35 4.51 -8.79
N LEU A 128 15.11 4.82 -8.37
CA LEU A 128 14.82 5.19 -6.98
C LEU A 128 15.09 4.01 -6.04
N LEU A 129 14.70 2.79 -6.43
CA LEU A 129 14.96 1.59 -5.63
C LEU A 129 16.45 1.30 -5.50
N ALA A 130 17.20 1.37 -6.61
CA ALA A 130 18.65 1.20 -6.61
C ALA A 130 19.34 2.21 -5.70
N ARG A 131 18.88 3.48 -5.69
CA ARG A 131 19.35 4.50 -4.74
C ARG A 131 19.05 4.13 -3.29
N LYS A 132 17.86 3.60 -2.96
CA LYS A 132 17.54 3.14 -1.60
C LYS A 132 18.50 2.03 -1.15
N PHE A 133 18.70 1.01 -2.00
CA PHE A 133 19.63 -0.08 -1.69
C PHE A 133 21.05 0.43 -1.50
N ARG A 134 21.53 1.30 -2.38
CA ARG A 134 22.86 1.87 -2.24
C ARG A 134 23.03 2.65 -0.95
N SER A 135 22.03 3.42 -0.53
CA SER A 135 22.07 4.12 0.76
C SER A 135 22.18 3.18 1.95
N ILE A 136 21.59 1.99 1.88
CA ILE A 136 21.66 0.97 2.94
C ILE A 136 23.01 0.28 2.91
N GLU A 137 23.52 -0.06 1.73
CA GLU A 137 24.85 -0.66 1.57
C GLU A 137 25.93 0.22 2.19
N LEU A 138 25.89 1.53 1.92
CA LEU A 138 26.83 2.49 2.50
C LEU A 138 26.71 2.56 4.02
N ARG A 139 25.49 2.54 4.57
CA ARG A 139 25.27 2.49 6.02
C ARG A 139 25.73 1.18 6.66
N ALA A 140 25.79 0.10 5.89
CA ALA A 140 26.30 -1.20 6.31
C ALA A 140 27.84 -1.30 6.20
N GLY A 141 28.55 -0.23 5.78
CA GLY A 141 30.00 -0.20 5.69
C GLY A 141 30.58 -0.72 4.37
N LEU A 142 29.74 -0.97 3.34
CA LEU A 142 30.25 -1.35 2.03
C LEU A 142 31.02 -0.20 1.36
N PRO A 143 32.14 -0.49 0.68
CA PRO A 143 33.02 0.54 0.14
C PRO A 143 32.33 1.38 -0.94
N THR A 144 32.73 2.64 -1.03
CA THR A 144 32.40 3.53 -2.15
C THR A 144 33.27 3.16 -3.36
N SER A 145 32.64 2.65 -4.42
CA SER A 145 33.35 2.49 -5.70
C SER A 145 33.14 3.72 -6.56
N HIS A 146 34.23 4.42 -6.88
CA HIS A 146 34.24 5.56 -7.81
C HIS A 146 34.55 5.14 -9.24
N ALA A 147 35.04 3.91 -9.45
CA ALA A 147 35.53 3.44 -10.74
C ALA A 147 34.43 3.27 -11.79
N LYS A 148 33.20 2.91 -11.38
CA LYS A 148 32.06 2.74 -12.29
C LYS A 148 30.80 3.32 -11.66
N ARG A 149 30.02 4.07 -12.46
CA ARG A 149 28.71 4.56 -12.06
C ARG A 149 27.73 3.37 -12.02
N GLY A 150 27.35 2.94 -10.81
CA GLY A 150 26.40 1.84 -10.63
C GLY A 150 24.96 2.23 -10.95
N SER A 151 24.04 1.25 -10.91
CA SER A 151 22.60 1.45 -11.19
C SER A 151 21.92 2.51 -10.31
N ALA A 152 22.42 2.75 -9.09
CA ALA A 152 21.93 3.81 -8.22
C ALA A 152 22.17 5.22 -8.78
N TYR A 153 23.19 5.41 -9.62
CA TYR A 153 23.49 6.68 -10.27
C TYR A 153 22.41 7.09 -11.27
N ASP A 154 21.66 6.13 -11.82
CA ASP A 154 20.55 6.41 -12.75
C ASP A 154 19.52 7.38 -12.16
N TYR A 155 19.37 7.40 -10.84
CA TYR A 155 18.49 8.36 -10.18
C TYR A 155 18.97 9.80 -10.33
N ASN A 156 20.28 10.04 -10.49
CA ASN A 156 20.80 11.38 -10.68
C ASN A 156 20.56 11.89 -12.11
N ILE A 157 20.27 11.00 -13.06
CA ILE A 157 19.98 11.35 -14.46
C ILE A 157 18.54 11.91 -14.55
N PRO A 158 18.35 13.20 -14.88
CA PRO A 158 17.02 13.80 -14.94
C PRO A 158 16.08 13.12 -15.95
N ALA A 159 16.61 12.73 -17.12
CA ALA A 159 15.84 12.05 -18.16
C ALA A 159 15.25 10.71 -17.67
N LYS A 160 16.07 9.84 -17.06
CA LYS A 160 15.60 8.56 -16.49
C LYS A 160 14.56 8.78 -15.38
N ARG A 161 14.78 9.76 -14.51
CA ARG A 161 13.80 10.10 -13.46
C ARG A 161 12.46 10.56 -14.04
N ALA A 162 12.49 11.36 -15.11
CA ALA A 162 11.31 11.87 -15.78
C ALA A 162 10.55 10.75 -16.48
N GLU A 163 11.26 9.86 -17.19
CA GLU A 163 10.70 8.68 -17.86
C GLU A 163 9.99 7.75 -16.86
N GLU A 164 10.67 7.35 -15.78
CA GLU A 164 10.09 6.51 -14.74
C GLU A 164 8.85 7.17 -14.10
N ARG A 165 8.93 8.48 -13.87
CA ARG A 165 7.83 9.25 -13.29
C ARG A 165 6.64 9.30 -14.25
N ALA A 166 6.87 9.56 -15.54
CA ALA A 166 5.83 9.61 -16.56
C ALA A 166 5.10 8.28 -16.68
N ARG A 167 5.81 7.14 -16.68
CA ARG A 167 5.21 5.79 -16.69
C ARG A 167 4.25 5.60 -15.51
N VAL A 168 4.69 5.99 -14.31
CA VAL A 168 3.89 5.83 -13.09
C VAL A 168 2.71 6.80 -13.04
N GLU A 169 2.88 8.02 -13.55
CA GLU A 169 1.80 9.01 -13.68
C GLU A 169 0.75 8.59 -14.71
N SER A 170 1.14 7.96 -15.83
CA SER A 170 0.20 7.37 -16.78
C SER A 170 -0.66 6.29 -16.11
N ALA A 171 -0.06 5.40 -15.32
CA ALA A 171 -0.80 4.39 -14.55
C ALA A 171 -1.73 5.02 -13.49
N GLU A 172 -1.33 6.14 -12.89
CA GLU A 172 -2.17 6.89 -11.96
C GLU A 172 -3.43 7.47 -12.65
N LYS A 173 -3.26 8.01 -13.86
CA LYS A 173 -4.37 8.52 -14.68
C LYS A 173 -5.31 7.38 -15.10
N GLU A 174 -4.77 6.24 -15.53
CA GLU A 174 -5.56 5.05 -15.86
C GLU A 174 -6.37 4.54 -14.68
N TYR A 175 -5.76 4.44 -13.50
CA TYR A 175 -6.46 4.04 -12.28
C TYR A 175 -7.59 5.02 -11.92
N THR A 176 -7.35 6.32 -12.10
CA THR A 176 -8.36 7.37 -11.87
C THR A 176 -9.53 7.21 -12.85
N ARG A 177 -9.26 7.00 -14.14
CA ARG A 177 -10.28 6.75 -15.18
C ARG A 177 -11.07 5.46 -14.92
N PHE A 178 -10.39 4.39 -14.51
CA PHE A 178 -11.03 3.12 -14.17
C PHE A 178 -11.98 3.28 -12.97
N THR A 179 -11.52 3.97 -11.92
CA THR A 179 -12.31 4.15 -10.71
C THR A 179 -13.43 5.17 -10.82
N SER A 180 -13.37 6.13 -11.75
CA SER A 180 -14.48 7.06 -12.01
C SER A 180 -15.66 6.39 -12.70
N ARG A 181 -15.41 5.39 -13.55
CA ARG A 181 -16.44 4.58 -14.21
C ARG A 181 -17.06 3.52 -13.30
N TRP A 182 -16.41 3.21 -12.18
CA TRP A 182 -16.88 2.20 -11.24
C TRP A 182 -18.14 2.71 -10.51
N ARG A 183 -19.31 2.28 -10.97
CA ARG A 183 -20.59 2.49 -10.29
C ARG A 183 -20.75 1.45 -9.18
N ALA A 184 -21.09 1.90 -7.97
CA ALA A 184 -21.49 0.98 -6.93
C ALA A 184 -22.75 0.23 -7.40
N LYS A 185 -22.77 -1.10 -7.28
CA LYS A 185 -23.96 -1.90 -7.60
C LYS A 185 -25.15 -1.34 -6.82
N PRO A 186 -26.27 -0.95 -7.48
CA PRO A 186 -27.43 -0.44 -6.77
C PRO A 186 -27.91 -1.49 -5.76
N ARG A 187 -28.26 -1.03 -4.56
CA ARG A 187 -28.79 -1.92 -3.52
C ARG A 187 -30.11 -2.53 -4.02
N PRO A 188 -30.36 -3.83 -3.81
CA PRO A 188 -31.66 -4.40 -4.12
C PRO A 188 -32.75 -3.66 -3.31
N ARG A 189 -33.79 -3.19 -4.00
CA ARG A 189 -34.98 -2.61 -3.35
C ARG A 189 -35.71 -3.74 -2.63
N ARG A 190 -35.97 -3.59 -1.32
CA ARG A 190 -36.81 -4.54 -0.56
C ARG A 190 -38.25 -4.43 -1.06
N SER A 191 -38.85 -5.53 -1.51
CA SER A 191 -40.30 -5.65 -1.59
C SER A 191 -40.85 -5.63 -0.16
N LYS A 192 -41.74 -4.69 0.15
CA LYS A 192 -42.52 -4.77 1.38
C LYS A 192 -43.47 -5.96 1.19
N ALA A 193 -43.22 -7.07 1.89
CA ALA A 193 -44.25 -8.07 2.07
C ALA A 193 -45.34 -7.43 2.93
N SER A 194 -46.47 -7.13 2.32
CA SER A 194 -47.71 -6.76 2.98
C SER A 194 -48.14 -7.95 3.85
N ALA A 195 -47.95 -7.84 5.16
CA ALA A 195 -48.58 -8.74 6.11
C ALA A 195 -50.09 -8.48 6.04
N THR A 196 -50.85 -9.54 5.75
CA THR A 196 -52.32 -9.58 5.74
C THR A 196 -52.76 -10.20 7.05
#